data_AF-A0A954LPQ5-F1
#
_entry.id   AF-A0A954LPQ5-F1
#
_cell.length_a   1.000
_cell.length_b   1.000
_cell.length_c   1.000
_cell.angle_alpha   90.00
_cell.angle_beta   90.00
_cell.angle_gamma   90.00
#
_symmetry.space_group_name_H-M   'P 1'
#
loop_
_entity.id
_entity.type
_entity.pdbx_description
1 polymer ?
#
loop_
_entity_poly.entity_id
_entity_poly.type
_entity_poly.pdbx_seq_one_letter_code
_entity_poly.pdbx_strand_id
1 'polypeptide(L)'
;MTTEQKLFEAILQNPDDITLRLIFADWCDERSDPRGEFIRVQCELAESDSSDGAIPSLRRREAELLHQHRREWNGEFHRRLIGTPLQNRVRGRRGAVRRWEYQRGFIEYLEIEATALLQDSETLFQIGPINSLRIVQGARILDKVLRCPVLQRMKS
;
A
#
# COMPACT_ATOMS: atom_id res chain seq x y z
N MET A 1 -1.67 21.73 5.73
CA MET A 1 -1.47 20.57 4.83
C MET A 1 -0.05 20.62 4.30
N THR A 2 0.77 19.62 4.65
CA THR A 2 2.19 19.55 4.26
C THR A 2 2.34 19.17 2.78
N THR A 3 3.53 19.37 2.21
CA THR A 3 3.83 18.93 0.82
C THR A 3 3.66 17.42 0.67
N GLU A 4 4.16 16.64 1.63
CA GLU A 4 3.99 15.18 1.69
C GLU A 4 2.52 14.78 1.57
N GLN A 5 1.64 15.40 2.36
CA GLN A 5 0.21 15.12 2.35
C GLN A 5 -0.41 15.39 0.99
N LYS A 6 -0.06 16.51 0.35
CA LYS A 6 -0.57 16.86 -1.00
C LYS A 6 -0.14 15.86 -2.07
N LEU A 7 1.14 15.49 -2.08
CA LEU A 7 1.66 14.54 -3.05
C LEU A 7 1.05 13.15 -2.85
N PHE A 8 0.93 12.73 -1.59
CA PHE A 8 0.31 11.45 -1.26
C PHE A 8 -1.18 11.42 -1.60
N GLU A 9 -1.94 12.48 -1.31
CA GLU A 9 -3.36 12.61 -1.71
C GLU A 9 -3.52 12.56 -3.24
N ALA A 10 -2.63 13.19 -4.00
CA ALA A 10 -2.66 13.12 -5.46
C ALA A 10 -2.47 11.67 -5.97
N ILE A 11 -1.57 10.90 -5.36
CA ILE A 11 -1.37 9.47 -5.66
C ILE A 11 -2.60 8.65 -5.28
N LEU A 12 -3.25 8.92 -4.15
CA LEU A 12 -4.49 8.22 -3.78
C LEU A 12 -5.61 8.46 -4.80
N GLN A 13 -5.67 9.65 -5.39
CA GLN A 13 -6.67 10.00 -6.41
C GLN A 13 -6.33 9.39 -7.78
N ASN A 14 -5.05 9.24 -8.11
CA ASN A 14 -4.58 8.70 -9.38
C ASN A 14 -3.54 7.59 -9.13
N PRO A 15 -3.95 6.42 -8.63
CA PRO A 15 -3.03 5.38 -8.17
C PRO A 15 -2.15 4.84 -9.30
N ASP A 16 -2.64 4.79 -10.53
CA ASP A 16 -1.87 4.24 -11.66
C ASP A 16 -0.87 5.25 -12.26
N ASP A 17 -0.88 6.51 -11.81
CA ASP A 17 -0.03 7.57 -12.34
C ASP A 17 1.41 7.42 -11.83
N ILE A 18 2.27 6.90 -12.71
CA ILE A 18 3.69 6.71 -12.45
C ILE A 18 4.39 8.06 -12.25
N THR A 19 3.98 9.12 -12.97
CA THR A 19 4.59 10.45 -12.84
C THR A 19 4.39 11.02 -11.44
N LEU A 20 3.19 10.91 -10.86
CA LEU A 20 2.95 11.34 -9.47
C LEU A 20 3.82 10.57 -8.46
N ARG A 21 4.06 9.29 -8.70
CA ARG A 21 4.93 8.46 -7.86
C ARG A 21 6.38 8.87 -7.97
N LEU A 22 6.87 9.20 -9.17
CA LEU A 22 8.23 9.71 -9.38
C LEU A 22 8.41 11.11 -8.75
N ILE A 23 7.40 11.99 -8.81
CA ILE A 23 7.45 13.28 -8.09
C ILE A 23 7.54 13.06 -6.57
N PHE A 24 6.80 12.09 -6.03
CA PHE A 24 6.94 11.74 -4.61
C PHE A 24 8.33 11.18 -4.31
N ALA A 25 8.92 10.40 -5.21
CA ALA A 25 10.27 9.89 -5.08
C ALA A 25 11.32 11.00 -5.05
N ASP A 26 11.19 12.02 -5.90
CA ASP A 26 12.05 13.20 -5.90
C ASP A 26 11.95 13.94 -4.55
N TRP A 27 10.73 14.11 -4.03
CA TRP A 27 10.51 14.71 -2.70
C TRP A 27 11.15 13.89 -1.56
N CYS A 28 11.16 12.56 -1.66
CA CYS A 28 11.87 11.70 -0.71
C CYS A 28 13.39 11.90 -0.77
N ASP A 29 13.96 11.99 -1.97
CA ASP A 29 15.41 12.15 -2.17
C ASP A 29 15.93 13.47 -1.62
N GLU A 30 15.19 14.57 -1.79
CA GLU A 30 15.50 15.89 -1.19
C GLU A 30 15.66 15.80 0.34
N ARG A 31 15.10 14.75 0.94
CA ARG A 31 15.08 14.49 2.39
C ARG A 31 15.96 13.30 2.78
N SER A 32 16.69 12.73 1.82
CA SER A 32 17.48 11.51 1.98
C SER A 32 16.64 10.33 2.52
N ASP A 33 15.35 10.28 2.16
CA ASP A 33 14.47 9.17 2.51
C ASP A 33 14.64 8.03 1.49
N PRO A 34 15.06 6.82 1.91
CA PRO A 34 15.30 5.68 1.02
C PRO A 34 14.05 5.22 0.26
N ARG A 35 12.86 5.71 0.62
CA ARG A 35 11.63 5.47 -0.15
C ARG A 35 11.70 5.99 -1.58
N GLY A 36 12.46 7.06 -1.83
CA GLY A 36 12.59 7.60 -3.19
C GLY A 36 13.16 6.58 -4.16
N GLU A 37 14.31 5.98 -3.80
CA GLU A 37 14.90 4.88 -4.57
C GLU A 37 13.95 3.67 -4.68
N PHE A 38 13.30 3.29 -3.57
CA PHE A 38 12.39 2.15 -3.56
C PHE A 38 11.19 2.33 -4.49
N ILE A 39 10.59 3.52 -4.54
CA ILE A 39 9.50 3.86 -5.48
C ILE A 39 9.98 3.68 -6.92
N ARG A 40 11.15 4.22 -7.28
CA ARG A 40 11.68 4.13 -8.65
C ARG A 40 11.95 2.69 -9.05
N VAL A 41 12.63 1.92 -8.20
CA VAL A 41 12.91 0.49 -8.45
C VAL A 41 11.61 -0.28 -8.70
N GLN A 42 10.59 -0.09 -7.87
CA GLN A 42 9.32 -0.81 -8.05
C GLN A 42 8.50 -0.32 -9.25
N CYS A 43 8.59 0.97 -9.62
CA CYS A 43 7.95 1.46 -10.85
C CYS A 43 8.63 0.88 -12.10
N GLU A 44 9.97 0.87 -12.15
CA GLU A 44 10.74 0.30 -13.25
C GLU A 44 10.52 -1.22 -13.38
N LEU A 45 10.42 -1.94 -12.25
CA LEU A 45 10.02 -3.35 -12.24
C LEU A 45 8.61 -3.57 -12.81
N ALA A 46 7.65 -2.72 -12.44
CA ALA A 46 6.28 -2.83 -12.93
C ALA A 46 6.17 -2.58 -14.45
N GLU A 47 6.99 -1.67 -15.00
CA GLU A 47 7.10 -1.47 -16.44
C GLU A 47 7.81 -2.62 -17.14
N SER A 48 8.91 -3.13 -16.56
CA SER A 48 9.72 -4.21 -17.16
C SER A 48 9.02 -5.58 -17.14
N ASP A 49 8.22 -5.87 -16.10
CA ASP A 49 7.44 -7.10 -16.00
C ASP A 49 6.38 -7.22 -17.12
N SER A 50 5.97 -6.10 -17.73
CA SER A 50 5.08 -6.10 -18.90
C SER A 50 5.78 -6.53 -20.20
N SER A 51 7.12 -6.60 -20.19
CA SER A 51 7.99 -6.83 -21.34
C SER A 51 8.94 -8.01 -21.09
N ASP A 52 8.42 -9.19 -20.74
CA ASP A 52 9.09 -10.51 -20.69
C ASP A 52 10.47 -10.62 -19.99
N GLY A 53 10.87 -9.62 -19.19
CA GLY A 53 12.22 -9.55 -18.65
C GLY A 53 12.37 -8.60 -17.46
N ALA A 54 11.89 -9.01 -16.29
CA ALA A 54 12.25 -8.35 -15.03
C ALA A 54 13.77 -8.30 -14.88
N ILE A 55 14.35 -7.11 -14.72
CA ILE A 55 15.81 -6.97 -14.58
C ILE A 55 16.25 -7.56 -13.23
N PRO A 56 17.08 -8.62 -13.19
CA PRO A 56 17.44 -9.29 -11.93
C PRO A 56 18.13 -8.38 -10.90
N SER A 57 18.84 -7.34 -11.37
CA SER A 57 19.47 -6.34 -10.50
C SER A 57 18.43 -5.49 -9.77
N LEU A 58 17.33 -5.09 -10.42
CA LEU A 58 16.24 -4.34 -9.79
C LEU A 58 15.54 -5.16 -8.72
N ARG A 59 15.24 -6.44 -8.97
CA ARG A 59 14.65 -7.33 -7.95
C ARG A 59 15.56 -7.53 -6.75
N ARG A 60 16.87 -7.65 -6.99
CA ARG A 60 17.85 -7.71 -5.90
C ARG A 60 17.83 -6.42 -5.10
N ARG A 61 17.80 -5.26 -5.77
CA ARG A 61 17.78 -3.95 -5.11
C ARG A 61 16.51 -3.72 -4.30
N GLU A 62 15.35 -4.08 -4.85
CA GLU A 62 14.07 -4.08 -4.15
C GLU A 62 14.14 -4.92 -2.86
N ALA A 63 14.69 -6.14 -2.96
CA ALA A 63 14.84 -7.02 -1.82
C ALA A 63 15.78 -6.47 -0.75
N GLU A 64 16.89 -5.83 -1.15
CA GLU A 64 17.83 -5.15 -0.23
C GLU A 64 17.14 -4.01 0.53
N LEU A 65 16.43 -3.12 -0.19
CA LEU A 65 15.72 -2.00 0.41
C LEU A 65 14.63 -2.48 1.38
N LEU A 66 13.85 -3.49 0.98
CA LEU A 66 12.87 -4.10 1.87
C LEU A 66 13.52 -4.81 3.06
N HIS A 67 14.68 -5.44 2.90
CA HIS A 67 15.37 -6.06 4.03
C HIS A 67 15.79 -5.00 5.06
N GLN A 68 16.33 -3.87 4.60
CA GLN A 68 16.85 -2.81 5.44
C GLN A 68 15.75 -1.98 6.11
N HIS A 69 14.69 -1.62 5.38
CA HIS A 69 13.75 -0.58 5.84
C HIS A 69 12.35 -1.10 6.21
N ARG A 70 12.02 -2.37 5.92
CA ARG A 70 10.67 -2.92 6.18
C ARG A 70 10.18 -2.73 7.60
N ARG A 71 11.06 -2.82 8.61
CA ARG A 71 10.64 -2.62 10.01
C ARG A 71 10.14 -1.19 10.24
N GLU A 72 10.84 -0.21 9.70
CA GLU A 72 10.50 1.21 9.82
C GLU A 72 9.22 1.54 9.05
N TRP A 73 9.17 1.15 7.77
CA TRP A 73 8.01 1.42 6.91
C TRP A 73 6.74 0.72 7.41
N ASN A 74 6.86 -0.53 7.92
CA ASN A 74 5.75 -1.19 8.58
C ASN A 74 5.36 -0.46 9.89
N GLY A 75 6.31 0.13 10.59
CA GLY A 75 6.05 0.95 11.77
C GLY A 75 5.15 2.14 11.46
N GLU A 76 5.31 2.77 10.30
CA GLU A 76 4.41 3.83 9.84
C GLU A 76 3.00 3.35 9.54
N PHE A 77 2.88 2.17 8.92
CA PHE A 77 1.58 1.52 8.73
C PHE A 77 0.85 1.35 10.07
N HIS A 78 1.55 0.84 11.09
CA HIS A 78 1.00 0.72 12.44
C HIS A 78 0.64 2.09 13.05
N ARG A 79 1.46 3.13 12.83
CA ARG A 79 1.18 4.49 13.32
C ARG A 79 -0.08 5.08 12.71
N ARG A 80 -0.32 4.87 11.41
CA ARG A 80 -1.55 5.34 10.73
C ARG A 80 -2.83 4.69 11.26
N LEU A 81 -2.72 3.54 11.92
CA LEU A 81 -3.86 2.84 12.53
C LEU A 81 -4.11 3.22 13.99
N ILE A 82 -3.27 4.06 14.61
CA ILE A 82 -3.48 4.51 15.99
C ILE A 82 -4.78 5.33 16.07
N GLY A 83 -5.65 5.01 17.03
CA GLY A 83 -6.94 5.69 17.20
C GLY A 83 -8.07 5.11 16.34
N THR A 84 -7.82 4.06 15.57
CA THR A 84 -8.80 3.41 14.69
C THR A 84 -9.31 2.11 15.31
N PRO A 85 -10.47 1.57 14.90
CA PRO A 85 -10.93 0.23 15.29
C PRO A 85 -9.96 -0.91 14.92
N LEU A 86 -8.99 -0.63 14.04
CA LEU A 86 -7.96 -1.56 13.60
C LEU A 86 -6.65 -1.44 14.38
N GLN A 87 -6.57 -0.52 15.34
CA GLN A 87 -5.44 -0.40 16.25
C GLN A 87 -5.20 -1.76 16.94
N ASN A 88 -3.96 -2.25 16.91
CA ASN A 88 -3.55 -3.57 17.44
C ASN A 88 -4.22 -4.78 16.77
N ARG A 89 -4.88 -4.62 15.62
CA ARG A 89 -5.47 -5.72 14.82
C ARG A 89 -4.66 -5.98 13.55
N VAL A 90 -3.35 -5.81 13.62
CA VAL A 90 -2.41 -6.07 12.53
C VAL A 90 -1.51 -7.24 12.91
N ARG A 91 -1.51 -8.30 12.10
CA ARG A 91 -0.83 -9.59 12.35
C ARG A 91 -1.22 -10.27 13.66
N GLY A 92 -0.71 -11.50 13.85
CA GLY A 92 -0.93 -12.30 15.05
C GLY A 92 -2.29 -13.01 15.08
N ARG A 93 -2.55 -13.74 16.16
CA ARG A 93 -3.71 -14.64 16.31
C ARG A 93 -5.08 -13.94 16.19
N ARG A 94 -5.14 -12.65 16.49
CA ARG A 94 -6.35 -11.79 16.39
C ARG A 94 -6.20 -10.68 15.34
N GLY A 95 -5.19 -10.79 14.48
CA GLY A 95 -4.91 -9.80 13.43
C GLY A 95 -5.98 -9.85 12.35
N ALA A 96 -6.67 -8.73 12.17
CA ALA A 96 -7.62 -8.54 11.10
C ALA A 96 -6.94 -8.20 9.77
N VAL A 97 -5.89 -7.37 9.80
CA VAL A 97 -4.99 -7.18 8.66
C VAL A 97 -3.85 -8.19 8.77
N ARG A 98 -3.84 -9.17 7.87
CA ARG A 98 -2.97 -10.36 7.94
C ARG A 98 -1.68 -10.19 7.16
N ARG A 99 -1.77 -9.58 6.00
CA ARG A 99 -0.67 -9.36 5.07
C ARG A 99 -0.86 -8.02 4.36
N TRP A 100 0.24 -7.39 4.01
CA TRP A 100 0.27 -6.23 3.13
C TRP A 100 1.54 -6.30 2.30
N GLU A 101 1.50 -5.72 1.13
CA GLU A 101 2.65 -5.67 0.22
C GLU A 101 2.81 -4.27 -0.34
N TYR A 102 4.08 -3.90 -0.52
CA TYR A 102 4.45 -2.69 -1.20
C TYR A 102 4.53 -2.96 -2.69
N GLN A 103 3.84 -2.14 -3.48
CA GLN A 103 3.96 -2.10 -4.92
C GLN A 103 4.13 -0.66 -5.34
N ARG A 104 5.04 -0.42 -6.30
CA ARG A 104 5.39 0.92 -6.80
C ARG A 104 5.62 1.95 -5.66
N GLY A 105 6.22 1.48 -4.57
CA GLY A 105 6.61 2.23 -3.39
C GLY A 105 5.56 2.41 -2.28
N PHE A 106 4.32 1.96 -2.47
CA PHE A 106 3.24 2.15 -1.49
C PHE A 106 2.52 0.85 -1.16
N ILE A 107 1.76 0.83 -0.08
CA ILE A 107 0.91 -0.32 0.22
C ILE A 107 -0.24 -0.33 -0.78
N GLU A 108 -0.28 -1.36 -1.61
CA GLU A 108 -1.32 -1.52 -2.64
C GLU A 108 -2.13 -2.81 -2.48
N TYR A 109 -1.54 -3.82 -1.84
CA TYR A 109 -2.19 -5.08 -1.51
C TYR A 109 -2.46 -5.19 -0.01
N LEU A 110 -3.66 -5.61 0.37
CA LEU A 110 -3.97 -6.07 1.73
C LEU A 110 -4.68 -7.43 1.73
N GLU A 111 -4.32 -8.28 2.69
CA GLU A 111 -5.18 -9.39 3.13
C GLU A 111 -5.87 -9.00 4.43
N ILE A 112 -7.20 -8.96 4.43
CA ILE A 112 -7.99 -8.42 5.54
C ILE A 112 -9.27 -9.20 5.80
N GLU A 113 -9.67 -9.30 7.06
CA GLU A 113 -10.96 -9.85 7.46
C GLU A 113 -12.13 -8.98 6.96
N ALA A 114 -13.16 -9.62 6.41
CA ALA A 114 -14.34 -8.95 5.89
C ALA A 114 -15.03 -8.02 6.90
N THR A 115 -15.11 -8.42 8.16
CA THR A 115 -15.70 -7.60 9.23
C THR A 115 -14.87 -6.36 9.51
N ALA A 116 -13.54 -6.47 9.46
CA ALA A 116 -12.63 -5.36 9.71
C ALA A 116 -12.61 -4.36 8.54
N LEU A 117 -12.68 -4.84 7.30
CA LEU A 117 -12.88 -3.99 6.13
C LEU A 117 -14.15 -3.15 6.27
N LEU A 118 -15.26 -3.76 6.68
CA LEU A 118 -16.54 -3.05 6.86
C LEU A 118 -16.55 -2.12 8.09
N GLN A 119 -15.69 -2.35 9.08
CA GLN A 119 -15.59 -1.51 10.27
C GLN A 119 -14.92 -0.16 10.00
N ASP A 120 -13.87 -0.14 9.17
CA ASP A 120 -13.09 1.08 8.93
C ASP A 120 -12.41 1.09 7.56
N SER A 121 -13.24 1.04 6.53
CA SER A 121 -12.77 1.03 5.14
C SER A 121 -12.08 2.34 4.73
N GLU A 122 -12.55 3.50 5.19
CA GLU A 122 -11.99 4.78 4.77
C GLU A 122 -10.55 4.96 5.25
N THR A 123 -10.28 4.68 6.52
CA THR A 123 -8.92 4.73 7.07
C THR A 123 -7.98 3.81 6.30
N LEU A 124 -8.41 2.58 5.98
CA LEU A 124 -7.60 1.61 5.22
C LEU A 124 -7.16 2.15 3.86
N PHE A 125 -8.07 2.83 3.14
CA PHE A 125 -7.78 3.40 1.83
C PHE A 125 -7.04 4.75 1.90
N GLN A 126 -6.92 5.35 3.08
CA GLN A 126 -6.04 6.50 3.32
C GLN A 126 -4.59 6.08 3.67
N ILE A 127 -4.33 4.79 3.86
CA ILE A 127 -2.98 4.30 4.16
C ILE A 127 -2.12 4.19 2.89
N GLY A 128 -2.74 3.93 1.74
CA GLY A 128 -2.03 3.72 0.47
C GLY A 128 -3.01 3.63 -0.70
N PRO A 129 -2.49 3.65 -1.95
CA PRO A 129 -3.28 3.43 -3.16
C PRO A 129 -3.67 1.94 -3.29
N ILE A 130 -4.54 1.46 -2.39
CA ILE A 130 -4.97 0.06 -2.32
C ILE A 130 -5.74 -0.32 -3.60
N ASN A 131 -5.15 -1.18 -4.42
CA ASN A 131 -5.73 -1.67 -5.67
C ASN A 131 -6.04 -3.17 -5.65
N SER A 132 -5.53 -3.91 -4.67
CA SER A 132 -5.79 -5.35 -4.54
C SER A 132 -6.13 -5.72 -3.10
N LEU A 133 -7.23 -6.46 -2.93
CA LEU A 133 -7.68 -6.93 -1.63
C LEU A 133 -7.94 -8.43 -1.66
N ARG A 134 -7.35 -9.14 -0.71
CA ARG A 134 -7.75 -10.50 -0.38
C ARG A 134 -8.61 -10.49 0.87
N ILE A 135 -9.90 -10.72 0.69
CA ILE A 135 -10.86 -10.71 1.79
C ILE A 135 -10.98 -12.11 2.37
N VAL A 136 -10.72 -12.23 3.67
CA VAL A 136 -10.83 -13.49 4.42
C VAL A 136 -11.99 -13.45 5.41
N GLN A 137 -12.47 -14.61 5.84
CA GLN A 137 -13.59 -14.75 6.79
C GLN A 137 -14.89 -14.01 6.39
N GLY A 138 -15.15 -13.90 5.09
CA GLY A 138 -16.27 -13.10 4.56
C GLY A 138 -17.51 -13.86 4.13
N ALA A 139 -17.50 -15.20 4.13
CA ALA A 139 -18.56 -16.01 3.49
C ALA A 139 -19.99 -15.66 3.93
N ARG A 140 -20.20 -15.29 5.20
CA ARG A 140 -21.53 -14.96 5.76
C ARG A 140 -21.96 -13.51 5.53
N ILE A 141 -21.06 -12.65 5.06
CA ILE A 141 -21.29 -11.21 4.88
C ILE A 141 -20.83 -10.73 3.50
N LEU A 142 -20.71 -11.64 2.53
CA LEU A 142 -20.22 -11.35 1.19
C LEU A 142 -21.05 -10.25 0.51
N ASP A 143 -22.37 -10.27 0.65
CA ASP A 143 -23.25 -9.23 0.10
C ASP A 143 -22.94 -7.83 0.65
N LYS A 144 -22.59 -7.73 1.93
CA LYS A 144 -22.22 -6.45 2.55
C LYS A 144 -20.87 -5.99 2.05
N VAL A 145 -19.92 -6.92 1.91
CA VAL A 145 -18.59 -6.65 1.36
C VAL A 145 -18.69 -6.12 -0.06
N LEU A 146 -19.42 -6.80 -0.95
CA LEU A 146 -19.57 -6.41 -2.37
C LEU A 146 -20.26 -5.05 -2.55
N ARG A 147 -21.06 -4.61 -1.57
CA ARG A 147 -21.71 -3.29 -1.56
C ARG A 147 -20.89 -2.20 -0.89
N CYS A 148 -19.70 -2.52 -0.39
CA CYS A 148 -18.85 -1.55 0.28
C CYS A 148 -18.36 -0.50 -0.71
N PRO A 149 -18.64 0.81 -0.50
CA PRO A 149 -18.34 1.86 -1.49
C PRO A 149 -16.86 1.94 -1.88
N VAL A 150 -15.95 1.61 -0.97
CA VAL A 150 -14.51 1.63 -1.28
C VAL A 150 -14.10 0.57 -2.31
N LEU A 151 -14.82 -0.57 -2.39
CA LEU A 151 -14.53 -1.59 -3.39
C LEU A 151 -14.94 -1.13 -4.79
N GLN A 152 -15.93 -0.24 -4.91
CA GLN A 152 -16.31 0.36 -6.18
C GLN A 152 -15.24 1.33 -6.72
N ARG A 153 -14.33 1.79 -5.85
CA ARG A 153 -13.18 2.64 -6.23
C ARG A 153 -11.99 1.83 -6.71
N MET A 154 -11.96 0.52 -6.44
CA MET A 154 -10.93 -0.37 -6.96
C MET A 154 -11.24 -0.64 -8.43
N LYS A 155 -10.34 -0.23 -9.32
CA LYS A 155 -10.45 -0.60 -10.74
C LYS A 155 -10.19 -2.10 -10.89
N SER A 156 -11.00 -2.73 -11.74
CA SER A 156 -10.83 -4.10 -12.24
C SER A 156 -9.63 -4.25 -13.16
#